data_AF-A0A929W3D2-F1
#
_entry.id   AF-A0A929W3D2-F1
#
_cell.length_a   1.000
_cell.length_b   1.000
_cell.length_c   1.000
_cell.angle_alpha   90.00
_cell.angle_beta   90.00
_cell.angle_gamma   90.00
#
_symmetry.space_group_name_H-M   'P 1'
#
loop_
_entity.id
_entity.type
_entity.pdbx_description
1 polymer ?
#
loop_
_entity_poly.entity_id
_entity_poly.type
_entity_poly.pdbx_seq_one_letter_code
_entity_poly.pdbx_strand_id
1 'polypeptide(L)'
;EVLHLMGCHEMYRERYPSTFARFTPKDLPHRLGGEKDVYIAEYLNAVYYNDYVVSSIIERYKREPVLLFYFSDHGEVVYNDSKHPDFKGRSSRRVGVSIPFYVYMSPMLREQQPQLWKRIQAVKNFSYETDLFTHTLTGLLGIKTKYSQPRYELFNPSYDANRLRMIWDYSGRSLPLSN
;
A
#
# COMPACT_ATOMS: atom_id res chain seq x y z
N GLU A 1 5.22 11.01 13.40
CA GLU A 1 5.27 9.68 14.04
C GLU A 1 5.43 8.61 12.97
N VAL A 2 6.06 7.48 13.30
CA VAL A 2 6.20 6.33 12.41
C VAL A 2 5.74 5.09 13.16
N LEU A 3 4.76 4.38 12.59
CA LEU A 3 4.24 3.12 13.12
C LEU A 3 4.60 2.02 12.11
N HIS A 4 5.42 1.06 12.54
CA HIS A 4 5.79 -0.08 11.73
C HIS A 4 4.95 -1.29 12.15
N LEU A 5 4.04 -1.71 11.27
CA LEU A 5 3.08 -2.78 11.55
C LEU A 5 3.62 -4.13 11.11
N MET A 6 3.28 -5.19 11.85
CA MET A 6 3.40 -6.57 11.34
C MET A 6 2.49 -6.82 10.14
N GLY A 7 1.39 -6.06 10.04
CA GLY A 7 0.45 -6.09 8.93
C GLY A 7 0.01 -7.51 8.57
N CYS A 8 0.11 -7.83 7.28
CA CYS A 8 -0.29 -9.11 6.71
C CYS A 8 0.90 -10.04 6.48
N HIS A 9 1.92 -10.04 7.34
CA HIS A 9 3.07 -10.94 7.19
C HIS A 9 2.65 -12.43 7.27
N GLU A 10 3.33 -13.31 6.51
CA GLU A 10 3.06 -14.76 6.47
C GLU A 10 3.01 -15.40 7.87
N MET A 11 2.25 -16.51 7.97
CA MET A 11 1.59 -17.01 9.18
C MET A 11 0.39 -16.15 9.53
N TYR A 12 -0.49 -15.95 8.55
CA TYR A 12 -1.59 -14.99 8.61
C TYR A 12 -2.52 -15.22 9.80
N ARG A 13 -2.75 -16.48 10.21
CA ARG A 13 -3.55 -16.82 11.38
C ARG A 13 -3.08 -16.12 12.67
N GLU A 14 -1.80 -15.86 12.80
CA GLU A 14 -1.20 -15.18 13.95
C GLU A 14 -1.30 -13.64 13.87
N ARG A 15 -1.82 -13.10 12.76
CA ARG A 15 -1.98 -11.65 12.57
C ARG A 15 -3.27 -11.11 13.14
N TYR A 16 -4.22 -11.97 13.51
CA TYR A 16 -5.53 -11.56 14.00
C TYR A 16 -6.05 -12.44 15.15
N PRO A 17 -6.77 -11.86 16.11
CA PRO A 17 -7.45 -12.63 17.16
C PRO A 17 -8.63 -13.41 16.59
N SER A 18 -9.11 -14.42 17.31
CA SER A 18 -10.23 -15.26 16.86
C SER A 18 -11.52 -14.48 16.53
N THR A 19 -11.74 -13.32 17.17
CA THR A 19 -12.87 -12.43 16.88
C THR A 19 -12.83 -11.78 15.50
N PHE A 20 -11.66 -11.79 14.84
CA PHE A 20 -11.47 -11.30 13.47
C PHE A 20 -11.34 -12.44 12.45
N ALA A 21 -11.54 -13.70 12.85
CA ALA A 21 -11.59 -14.86 11.96
C ALA A 21 -12.94 -14.92 11.21
N ARG A 22 -13.18 -13.92 10.35
CA ARG A 22 -14.46 -13.71 9.66
C ARG A 22 -14.65 -14.63 8.46
N PHE A 23 -13.62 -14.78 7.64
CA PHE A 23 -13.65 -15.51 6.39
C PHE A 23 -13.16 -16.94 6.58
N THR A 24 -13.81 -17.86 5.86
CA THR A 24 -13.48 -19.28 5.78
C THR A 24 -13.38 -19.69 4.30
N PRO A 25 -12.88 -20.90 3.99
CA PRO A 25 -12.89 -21.43 2.62
C PRO A 25 -14.24 -21.36 1.89
N LYS A 26 -15.36 -21.34 2.62
CA LYS A 26 -16.71 -21.27 2.04
C LYS A 26 -17.07 -19.88 1.51
N ASP A 27 -16.40 -18.85 1.99
CA ASP A 27 -16.66 -17.45 1.64
C ASP A 27 -15.83 -17.00 0.42
N LEU A 28 -14.91 -17.85 -0.06
CA LEU A 28 -14.07 -17.53 -1.20
C LEU A 28 -14.89 -17.56 -2.50
N PRO A 29 -14.75 -16.53 -3.37
CA PRO A 29 -15.46 -16.48 -4.65
C PRO A 29 -15.00 -17.59 -5.60
N HIS A 30 -13.74 -18.00 -5.48
CA HIS A 30 -13.13 -19.09 -6.23
C HIS A 30 -12.37 -20.00 -5.26
N ARG A 31 -12.71 -21.29 -5.27
CA ARG A 31 -12.12 -22.30 -4.40
C ARG A 31 -11.09 -23.12 -5.18
N LEU A 32 -9.84 -23.08 -4.73
CA LEU A 32 -8.72 -23.89 -5.23
C LEU A 32 -8.66 -25.26 -4.55
N GLY A 33 -9.34 -25.42 -3.42
CA GLY A 33 -9.41 -26.66 -2.64
C GLY A 33 -8.30 -26.82 -1.60
N GLY A 34 -8.59 -27.65 -0.60
CA GLY A 34 -7.63 -28.07 0.43
C GLY A 34 -7.03 -26.91 1.22
N GLU A 35 -5.73 -27.00 1.50
CA GLU A 35 -4.98 -26.03 2.30
C GLU A 35 -4.85 -24.65 1.64
N LYS A 36 -4.95 -24.57 0.31
CA LYS A 36 -4.88 -23.29 -0.41
C LYS A 36 -6.04 -22.37 -0.04
N ASP A 37 -7.25 -22.91 0.06
CA ASP A 37 -8.42 -22.11 0.44
C ASP A 37 -8.33 -21.64 1.90
N VAL A 38 -7.77 -22.48 2.77
CA VAL A 38 -7.51 -22.10 4.17
C VAL A 38 -6.51 -20.94 4.20
N TYR A 39 -5.39 -21.08 3.49
CA TYR A 39 -4.35 -20.06 3.40
C TYR A 39 -4.88 -18.71 2.87
N ILE A 40 -5.71 -18.73 1.82
CA ILE A 40 -6.34 -17.52 1.28
C ILE A 40 -7.31 -16.91 2.29
N ALA A 41 -8.16 -17.72 2.94
CA ALA A 41 -9.09 -17.20 3.94
C ALA A 41 -8.36 -16.57 5.14
N GLU A 42 -7.25 -17.16 5.58
CA GLU A 42 -6.43 -16.56 6.63
C GLU A 42 -5.78 -15.24 6.20
N TYR A 43 -5.30 -15.14 4.95
CA TYR A 43 -4.81 -13.87 4.39
C TYR A 43 -5.89 -12.79 4.41
N LEU A 44 -7.12 -13.13 3.98
CA LEU A 44 -8.25 -12.18 4.01
C LEU A 44 -8.59 -11.71 5.41
N ASN A 45 -8.51 -12.59 6.42
CA ASN A 45 -8.70 -12.23 7.83
C ASN A 45 -7.57 -11.32 8.36
N ALA A 46 -6.32 -11.57 7.95
CA ALA A 46 -5.21 -10.67 8.28
C ALA A 46 -5.41 -9.27 7.67
N VAL A 47 -5.84 -9.20 6.41
CA VAL A 47 -6.20 -7.93 5.75
C VAL A 47 -7.36 -7.25 6.48
N TYR A 48 -8.39 -7.99 6.88
CA TYR A 48 -9.53 -7.45 7.62
C TYR A 48 -9.14 -6.88 8.98
N TYR A 49 -8.27 -7.55 9.72
CA TYR A 49 -7.75 -7.02 10.97
C TYR A 49 -6.83 -5.82 10.75
N ASN A 50 -6.00 -5.84 9.71
CA ASN A 50 -5.15 -4.71 9.36
C ASN A 50 -5.98 -3.47 8.98
N ASP A 51 -7.12 -3.63 8.28
CA ASP A 51 -8.07 -2.54 8.05
C ASP A 51 -8.60 -1.93 9.36
N TYR A 52 -8.94 -2.77 10.34
CA TYR A 52 -9.32 -2.30 11.67
C TYR A 52 -8.18 -1.54 12.39
N VAL A 53 -6.95 -2.03 12.31
CA VAL A 53 -5.78 -1.36 12.92
C VAL A 53 -5.55 0.01 12.27
N VAL A 54 -5.50 0.08 10.93
CA VAL A 54 -5.25 1.33 10.20
C VAL A 54 -6.39 2.33 10.41
N SER A 55 -7.64 1.89 10.38
CA SER A 55 -8.79 2.76 10.67
C SER A 55 -8.79 3.26 12.11
N SER A 56 -8.37 2.44 13.08
CA SER A 56 -8.21 2.87 14.49
C SER A 56 -7.13 3.95 14.65
N ILE A 57 -6.02 3.85 13.89
CA ILE A 57 -4.99 4.89 13.86
C ILE A 57 -5.56 6.18 13.25
N ILE A 58 -6.27 6.11 12.13
CA ILE A 58 -6.91 7.29 11.52
C ILE A 58 -7.89 7.94 12.50
N GLU A 59 -8.72 7.14 13.17
CA GLU A 59 -9.70 7.58 14.16
C GLU A 59 -9.04 8.31 15.34
N ARG A 60 -7.87 7.83 15.80
CA ARG A 60 -7.08 8.47 16.87
C ARG A 60 -6.66 9.90 16.54
N TYR A 61 -6.34 10.21 15.28
CA TYR A 61 -5.87 11.54 14.88
C TYR A 61 -6.94 12.40 14.18
N LYS A 62 -8.18 11.92 14.04
CA LYS A 62 -9.18 12.57 13.19
C LYS A 62 -9.54 14.01 13.58
N ARG A 63 -9.29 14.41 14.83
CA ARG A 63 -9.58 15.74 15.39
C ARG A 63 -8.35 16.66 15.42
N GLU A 64 -7.20 16.19 14.94
CA GLU A 64 -5.94 16.93 14.89
C GLU A 64 -5.62 17.30 13.44
N PRO A 65 -4.80 18.33 13.15
CA PRO A 65 -4.48 18.73 11.79
C PRO A 65 -3.40 17.80 11.22
N VAL A 66 -3.79 16.56 10.90
CA VAL A 66 -2.88 15.49 10.47
C VAL A 66 -2.98 15.20 8.97
N LEU A 67 -1.84 14.85 8.38
CA LEU A 67 -1.70 14.16 7.11
C LEU A 67 -1.03 12.80 7.39
N LEU A 68 -1.75 11.72 7.13
CA LEU A 68 -1.31 10.36 7.37
C LEU A 68 -1.08 9.65 6.04
N PHE A 69 0.06 8.97 5.94
CA PHE A 69 0.40 8.07 4.86
C PHE A 69 0.40 6.65 5.39
N TYR A 70 -0.25 5.75 4.66
CA TYR A 70 -0.15 4.32 4.89
C TYR A 70 0.25 3.66 3.58
N PHE A 71 1.24 2.78 3.62
CA PHE A 71 1.55 1.89 2.52
C PHE A 71 2.22 0.62 3.05
N SER A 72 2.04 -0.48 2.33
CA SER A 72 2.78 -1.72 2.60
C SER A 72 4.22 -1.59 2.07
N ASP A 73 5.17 -2.28 2.68
CA ASP A 73 6.54 -2.35 2.17
C ASP A 73 6.63 -3.17 0.88
N HIS A 74 5.84 -4.24 0.79
CA HIS A 74 5.66 -5.05 -0.42
C HIS A 74 4.25 -5.69 -0.47
N GLY A 75 3.92 -6.29 -1.61
CA GLY A 75 2.74 -7.17 -1.78
C GLY A 75 3.12 -8.63 -1.57
N GLU A 76 2.17 -9.54 -1.75
CA GLU A 76 2.41 -10.99 -1.60
C GLU A 76 1.54 -11.76 -2.57
N VAL A 77 2.08 -12.81 -3.19
CA VAL A 77 1.28 -13.72 -4.01
C VAL A 77 0.63 -14.76 -3.12
N VAL A 78 -0.70 -14.86 -3.22
CA VAL A 78 -1.54 -15.79 -2.45
C VAL A 78 -2.34 -16.66 -3.41
N TYR A 79 -1.64 -17.38 -4.29
CA TYR A 79 -2.22 -18.19 -5.38
C TYR A 79 -3.07 -17.38 -6.39
N ASN A 80 -2.88 -16.07 -6.43
CA ASN A 80 -3.61 -15.14 -7.30
C ASN A 80 -2.83 -14.73 -8.57
N ASP A 81 -1.70 -15.40 -8.86
CA ASP A 81 -0.99 -15.28 -10.14
C ASP A 81 -1.50 -16.34 -11.11
N SER A 82 -2.29 -15.95 -12.11
CA SER A 82 -2.84 -16.89 -13.11
C SER A 82 -1.77 -17.60 -13.93
N LYS A 83 -0.57 -17.04 -14.06
CA LYS A 83 0.56 -17.68 -14.75
C LYS A 83 1.25 -18.73 -13.88
N HIS A 84 1.09 -18.63 -12.56
CA HIS A 84 1.70 -19.51 -11.57
C HIS A 84 0.69 -19.83 -10.44
N PRO A 85 -0.39 -20.57 -10.76
CA PRO A 85 -1.53 -20.77 -9.84
C PRO A 85 -1.19 -21.59 -8.59
N ASP A 86 -0.05 -22.26 -8.59
CA ASP A 86 0.47 -23.03 -7.45
C ASP A 86 1.49 -22.25 -6.61
N PHE A 87 1.82 -21.02 -6.99
CA PHE A 87 2.80 -20.20 -6.29
C PHE A 87 2.18 -19.34 -5.19
N LYS A 88 2.85 -19.31 -4.04
CA LYS A 88 2.65 -18.33 -2.98
C LYS A 88 3.98 -17.75 -2.52
N GLY A 89 3.98 -16.52 -2.04
CA GLY A 89 5.16 -15.83 -1.53
C GLY A 89 5.51 -14.58 -2.34
N ARG A 90 6.72 -14.07 -2.09
CA ARG A 90 7.19 -12.83 -2.70
C ARG A 90 7.49 -12.99 -4.19
N SER A 91 7.16 -11.98 -4.97
CA SER A 91 7.37 -11.97 -6.42
C SER A 91 7.68 -10.57 -6.93
N SER A 92 8.60 -10.48 -7.89
CA SER A 92 8.89 -9.24 -8.63
C SER A 92 7.85 -8.93 -9.73
N ARG A 93 6.81 -9.76 -9.87
CA ARG A 93 5.70 -9.50 -10.79
C ARG A 93 4.73 -8.50 -10.19
N ARG A 94 3.92 -7.85 -11.05
CA ARG A 94 2.90 -6.88 -10.65
C ARG A 94 2.04 -7.36 -9.48
N VAL A 95 1.62 -8.62 -9.47
CA VAL A 95 0.81 -9.21 -8.40
C VAL A 95 1.50 -9.25 -7.03
N GLY A 96 2.84 -9.36 -6.99
CA GLY A 96 3.63 -9.37 -5.75
C GLY A 96 4.22 -8.02 -5.34
N VAL A 97 4.18 -7.02 -6.21
CA VAL A 97 4.69 -5.66 -5.92
C VAL A 97 3.61 -4.60 -5.80
N SER A 98 2.36 -4.93 -6.18
CA SER A 98 1.23 -4.01 -6.05
C SER A 98 0.81 -3.94 -4.59
N ILE A 99 0.73 -2.73 -4.05
CA ILE A 99 0.46 -2.47 -2.63
C ILE A 99 -0.67 -1.45 -2.46
N PRO A 100 -1.35 -1.43 -1.30
CA PRO A 100 -2.16 -0.29 -0.92
C PRO A 100 -1.26 0.93 -0.64
N PHE A 101 -1.71 2.11 -1.08
CA PHE A 101 -1.14 3.41 -0.71
C PHE A 101 -2.30 4.36 -0.39
N TYR A 102 -2.45 4.73 0.88
CA TYR A 102 -3.49 5.64 1.36
C TYR A 102 -2.89 6.96 1.83
N VAL A 103 -3.59 8.04 1.49
CA VAL A 103 -3.33 9.37 2.01
C VAL A 103 -4.60 9.84 2.71
N TYR A 104 -4.54 9.92 4.04
CA TYR A 104 -5.62 10.49 4.84
C TYR A 104 -5.23 11.91 5.27
N MET A 105 -6.02 12.88 4.86
CA MET A 105 -5.94 14.25 5.37
C MET A 105 -7.12 14.47 6.32
N SER A 106 -6.88 14.88 7.55
CA SER A 106 -7.94 15.16 8.53
C SER A 106 -8.88 16.29 8.07
N PRO A 107 -10.15 16.33 8.50
CA PRO A 107 -11.05 17.44 8.20
C PRO A 107 -10.45 18.80 8.53
N MET A 108 -9.86 18.95 9.72
CA MET A 108 -9.26 20.20 10.16
C MET A 108 -8.08 20.63 9.27
N LEU A 109 -7.21 19.69 8.86
CA LEU A 109 -6.12 20.03 7.94
C LEU A 109 -6.64 20.37 6.54
N ARG A 110 -7.71 19.73 6.06
CA ARG A 110 -8.33 20.08 4.76
C ARG A 110 -8.84 21.52 4.74
N GLU A 111 -9.45 21.98 5.84
CA GLU A 111 -9.90 23.36 6.00
C GLU A 111 -8.73 24.34 6.04
N GLN A 112 -7.64 23.98 6.75
CA GLN A 112 -6.44 24.80 6.85
C GLN A 112 -5.62 24.84 5.55
N GLN A 113 -5.64 23.76 4.76
CA GLN A 113 -4.81 23.57 3.57
C GLN A 113 -5.64 23.07 2.36
N PRO A 114 -6.65 23.84 1.89
CA PRO A 114 -7.58 23.38 0.86
C PRO A 114 -6.91 23.14 -0.49
N GLN A 115 -5.83 23.88 -0.79
CA GLN A 115 -5.08 23.68 -2.04
C GLN A 115 -4.26 22.38 -2.01
N LEU A 116 -3.68 22.01 -0.87
CA LEU A 116 -3.02 20.73 -0.72
C LEU A 116 -4.03 19.58 -0.87
N TRP A 117 -5.22 19.72 -0.28
CA TRP A 117 -6.28 18.73 -0.44
C TRP A 117 -6.67 18.53 -1.90
N LYS A 118 -6.88 19.61 -2.65
CA LYS A 118 -7.14 19.53 -4.10
C LYS A 118 -6.04 18.80 -4.87
N ARG A 119 -4.76 19.06 -4.55
CA ARG A 119 -3.63 18.35 -5.18
C ARG A 119 -3.62 16.86 -4.84
N ILE A 120 -3.86 16.48 -3.58
CA ILE A 120 -3.96 15.07 -3.17
C ILE A 120 -5.08 14.36 -3.93
N GLN A 121 -6.24 14.99 -4.09
CA GLN A 121 -7.36 14.41 -4.83
C GLN A 121 -7.05 14.24 -6.32
N ALA A 122 -6.35 15.21 -6.93
CA ALA A 122 -6.04 15.19 -8.37
C ALA A 122 -5.12 14.03 -8.78
N VAL A 123 -4.29 13.53 -7.88
CA VAL A 123 -3.29 12.48 -8.16
C VAL A 123 -3.74 11.08 -7.75
N LYS A 124 -4.99 10.91 -7.29
CA LYS A 124 -5.52 9.62 -6.80
C LYS A 124 -5.31 8.44 -7.76
N ASN A 125 -5.39 8.70 -9.06
CA ASN A 125 -5.29 7.65 -10.09
C ASN A 125 -3.91 7.60 -10.76
N PHE A 126 -2.93 8.36 -10.25
CA PHE A 126 -1.59 8.35 -10.82
C PHE A 126 -0.85 7.09 -10.41
N SER A 127 -0.08 6.54 -11.34
CA SER A 127 0.92 5.53 -11.02
C SER A 127 1.97 6.13 -10.09
N TYR A 128 2.31 5.41 -9.03
CA TYR A 128 3.29 5.81 -8.02
C TYR A 128 4.15 4.62 -7.59
N GLU A 129 5.38 4.89 -7.17
CA GLU A 129 6.32 3.93 -6.62
C GLU A 129 6.81 4.45 -5.26
N THR A 130 6.93 3.57 -4.27
CA THR A 130 7.31 3.94 -2.90
C THR A 130 8.77 4.39 -2.76
N ASP A 131 9.62 4.08 -3.74
CA ASP A 131 10.98 4.62 -3.83
C ASP A 131 11.00 6.16 -3.94
N LEU A 132 9.95 6.75 -4.50
CA LEU A 132 9.76 8.19 -4.61
C LEU A 132 9.18 8.84 -3.34
N PHE A 133 8.87 8.06 -2.30
CA PHE A 133 8.25 8.59 -1.09
C PHE A 133 9.10 9.65 -0.40
N THR A 134 10.42 9.46 -0.37
CA THR A 134 11.34 10.45 0.21
C THR A 134 11.28 11.80 -0.51
N HIS A 135 11.19 11.81 -1.85
CA HIS A 135 10.98 13.04 -2.61
C HIS A 135 9.65 13.69 -2.22
N THR A 136 8.58 12.91 -2.20
CA THR A 136 7.24 13.40 -1.86
C THR A 136 7.16 13.98 -0.45
N LEU A 137 7.73 13.30 0.54
CA LEU A 137 7.73 13.73 1.94
C LEU A 137 8.57 15.00 2.13
N THR A 138 9.76 15.06 1.54
CA THR A 138 10.62 16.26 1.64
C THR A 138 9.99 17.46 0.95
N GLY A 139 9.40 17.28 -0.24
CA GLY A 139 8.65 18.31 -0.95
C GLY A 139 7.46 18.84 -0.15
N LEU A 140 6.69 17.96 0.51
CA LEU A 140 5.59 18.36 1.40
C LEU A 140 6.05 19.19 2.60
N LEU A 141 7.21 18.86 3.17
CA LEU A 141 7.79 19.58 4.31
C LEU A 141 8.53 20.85 3.90
N GLY A 142 8.58 21.18 2.60
CA GLY A 142 9.31 22.33 2.07
C GLY A 142 10.83 22.18 2.14
N ILE A 143 11.33 20.97 2.40
CA ILE A 143 12.76 20.67 2.50
C ILE A 143 13.35 20.59 1.08
N LYS A 144 14.27 21.50 0.77
CA LYS A 144 14.98 21.54 -0.51
C LYS A 144 16.45 21.18 -0.34
N THR A 145 16.94 20.31 -1.21
CA THR A 145 18.35 19.91 -1.28
C THR A 145 18.84 19.96 -2.72
N LYS A 146 20.15 19.78 -2.95
CA LYS A 146 20.71 19.62 -4.31
C LYS A 146 20.18 18.37 -5.05
N TYR A 147 19.51 17.46 -4.35
CA TYR A 147 18.92 16.24 -4.91
C TYR A 147 17.40 16.34 -5.09
N SER A 148 16.78 17.45 -4.70
CA SER A 148 15.33 17.66 -4.87
C SER A 148 14.97 17.65 -6.35
N GLN A 149 13.98 16.83 -6.72
CA GLN A 149 13.49 16.69 -8.08
C GLN A 149 11.96 16.78 -8.07
N PRO A 150 11.38 17.97 -8.37
CA PRO A 150 9.93 18.20 -8.36
C PRO A 150 9.12 17.17 -9.17
N ARG A 151 9.70 16.64 -10.25
CA ARG A 151 9.10 15.59 -11.07
C ARG A 151 8.85 14.25 -10.35
N TYR A 152 9.46 14.03 -9.18
CA TYR A 152 9.30 12.83 -8.36
C TYR A 152 8.45 13.06 -7.10
N GLU A 153 7.95 14.27 -6.90
CA GLU A 153 7.14 14.65 -5.75
C GLU A 153 5.66 14.47 -6.10
N LEU A 154 4.97 13.47 -5.54
CA LEU A 154 3.61 13.08 -5.96
C LEU A 154 2.60 14.25 -5.96
N PHE A 155 2.72 15.19 -5.03
CA PHE A 155 1.79 16.32 -4.90
C PHE A 155 2.28 17.60 -5.57
N ASN A 156 3.38 17.53 -6.31
CA ASN A 156 3.91 18.66 -7.07
C ASN A 156 3.25 18.72 -8.45
N PRO A 157 2.86 19.91 -8.97
CA PRO A 157 2.30 20.05 -10.31
C PRO A 157 3.19 19.50 -11.44
N SER A 158 4.50 19.40 -11.21
CA SER A 158 5.46 18.86 -12.17
C SER A 158 5.65 17.33 -12.07
N TYR A 159 4.90 16.63 -11.22
CA TYR A 159 5.03 15.17 -11.07
C TYR A 159 4.85 14.44 -12.40
N ASP A 160 5.80 13.58 -12.74
CA ASP A 160 5.78 12.79 -13.96
C ASP A 160 5.08 11.44 -13.74
N ALA A 161 3.76 11.43 -13.92
CA ALA A 161 2.95 10.22 -13.83
C ALA A 161 3.18 9.21 -14.98
N ASN A 162 3.89 9.62 -16.04
CA ASN A 162 4.18 8.78 -17.21
C ASN A 162 5.58 8.16 -17.15
N ARG A 163 6.35 8.45 -16.11
CA ARG A 163 7.67 7.85 -15.89
C ARG A 163 7.58 6.33 -15.95
N LEU A 164 8.54 5.72 -16.64
CA LEU A 164 8.72 4.28 -16.61
C LEU A 164 9.00 3.82 -15.18
N ARG A 165 8.15 2.91 -14.69
CA ARG A 165 8.26 2.25 -13.39
C ARG A 165 9.12 1.00 -13.52
N MET A 166 10.07 0.81 -12.60
CA MET A 166 11.09 -0.23 -12.71
C MET A 166 11.15 -1.04 -11.43
N ILE A 167 11.14 -2.36 -11.56
CA ILE A 167 11.30 -3.30 -10.45
C ILE A 167 12.60 -4.07 -10.64
N TRP A 168 13.32 -4.30 -9.54
CA TRP A 168 14.46 -5.19 -9.51
C TRP A 168 14.01 -6.59 -9.12
N ASP A 169 14.34 -7.59 -9.94
CA ASP A 169 14.15 -8.99 -9.56
C ASP A 169 15.25 -9.49 -8.63
N TYR A 170 15.05 -10.70 -8.08
CA TYR A 170 16.02 -11.32 -7.16
C TYR A 170 17.37 -11.66 -7.80
N SER A 171 17.48 -11.60 -9.13
CA SER A 171 18.74 -11.77 -9.86
C SER A 171 19.47 -10.43 -10.10
N GLY A 172 18.89 -9.31 -9.64
CA GLY A 172 19.44 -7.97 -9.84
C GLY A 172 19.14 -7.38 -11.22
N ARG A 173 18.19 -7.96 -11.98
CA ARG A 173 17.77 -7.39 -13.28
C ARG A 173 16.63 -6.40 -13.08
N SER A 174 16.72 -5.25 -13.74
CA SER A 174 15.64 -4.26 -13.77
C SER A 174 14.61 -4.62 -14.85
N LEU A 175 13.35 -4.69 -14.48
CA LEU A 175 12.23 -5.00 -15.37
C LEU A 175 11.23 -3.83 -15.35
N PRO A 176 10.69 -3.41 -16.50
CA PRO A 176 9.63 -2.43 -16.52
C PRO A 176 8.37 -3.03 -15.87
N LEU A 177 7.77 -2.30 -14.93
CA LEU A 177 6.44 -2.61 -14.42
C LEU A 177 5.42 -2.16 -15.46
N SER A 178 4.99 -3.10 -16.31
CA SER A 178 3.94 -2.84 -17.30
C SER A 178 2.65 -2.39 -16.61
N ASN A 179 1.98 -1.40 -17.21
CA ASN A 179 0.69 -0.89 -16.75
C ASN A 179 -0.39 -1.98 -16.70
#